data_AF-A0A7C1GDA9-F1
#
_entry.id   AF-A0A7C1GDA9-F1
#
_cell.length_a   1.000
_cell.length_b   1.000
_cell.length_c   1.000
_cell.angle_alpha   90.00
_cell.angle_beta   90.00
_cell.angle_gamma   90.00
#
_symmetry.space_group_name_H-M   'P 1'
#
loop_
_entity.id
_entity.type
_entity.pdbx_description
1 polymer ?
#
loop_
_entity_poly.entity_id
_entity_poly.type
_entity_poly.pdbx_seq_one_letter_code
_entity_poly.pdbx_strand_id
1 'polypeptide(L)'
;TCVKPNGAFYVFPNFSAYYGKSFNGKKINDSVAMADYFLDEAKVASVPGAAFGADDFVRFSFATSMEVIKEGMIRIKKALAALS
;
A
#
# COMPACT_ATOMS: atom_id res chain seq x y z
N THR A 1 -0.40 -11.04 -0.43
CA THR A 1 0.53 -11.71 0.51
C THR A 1 1.69 -10.78 0.82
N CYS A 2 2.50 -11.04 1.86
CA CYS A 2 3.71 -10.25 2.14
C CYS A 2 4.85 -11.18 2.56
N VAL A 3 5.94 -11.19 1.82
CA VAL A 3 7.11 -12.01 2.14
C VAL A 3 7.88 -11.34 3.28
N LYS A 4 8.29 -12.13 4.28
CA LYS A 4 9.14 -11.63 5.37
C LYS A 4 10.53 -11.29 4.79
N PRO A 5 10.99 -10.03 4.87
CA PRO A 5 12.29 -9.66 4.34
C PRO A 5 13.40 -10.22 5.23
N ASN A 6 14.51 -10.63 4.61
CA ASN A 6 15.71 -11.12 5.31
C ASN A 6 16.70 -9.99 5.68
N GLY A 7 16.43 -8.76 5.24
CA GLY A 7 17.30 -7.60 5.46
C GLY A 7 16.73 -6.33 4.83
N ALA A 8 17.55 -5.27 4.81
CA ALA A 8 17.13 -3.90 4.47
C ALA A 8 15.99 -3.40 5.37
N PHE A 9 15.34 -2.32 4.97
CA PHE A 9 14.29 -1.64 5.74
C PHE A 9 12.99 -1.44 4.94
N TYR A 10 12.67 -2.40 4.07
CA TYR A 10 11.50 -2.37 3.21
C TYR A 10 10.67 -3.64 3.28
N VAL A 11 9.35 -3.48 3.13
CA VAL A 11 8.42 -4.57 2.81
C VAL A 11 7.78 -4.31 1.47
N PHE A 12 7.45 -5.40 0.75
CA PHE A 12 6.86 -5.36 -0.58
C PHE A 12 5.65 -6.31 -0.66
N PRO A 13 4.54 -5.96 0.01
CA PRO A 13 3.29 -6.70 -0.07
C PRO A 13 2.63 -6.63 -1.46
N ASN A 14 1.99 -7.73 -1.85
CA ASN A 14 1.11 -7.80 -3.02
C ASN A 14 -0.30 -7.33 -2.65
N PHE A 15 -0.85 -6.41 -3.45
CA PHE A 15 -2.18 -5.83 -3.30
C PHE A 15 -3.15 -6.14 -4.45
N SER A 16 -2.79 -7.01 -5.40
CA SER A 16 -3.61 -7.25 -6.59
C SER A 16 -5.01 -7.80 -6.28
N ALA A 17 -5.20 -8.39 -5.10
CA ALA A 17 -6.52 -8.79 -4.59
C ALA A 17 -7.53 -7.63 -4.39
N TYR A 18 -7.06 -6.38 -4.39
CA TYR A 18 -7.90 -5.18 -4.32
C TYR A 18 -8.11 -4.52 -5.68
N TYR A 19 -7.46 -5.00 -6.74
CA TYR A 19 -7.62 -4.43 -8.07
C TYR A 19 -9.01 -4.71 -8.63
N GLY A 20 -9.54 -3.74 -9.38
CA GLY A 20 -10.93 -3.71 -9.85
C GLY A 20 -11.92 -3.13 -8.84
N LYS A 21 -11.54 -2.96 -7.56
CA LYS A 21 -12.34 -2.24 -6.57
C LYS A 21 -12.26 -0.73 -6.78
N SER A 22 -13.14 -0.01 -6.10
CA SER A 22 -13.23 1.43 -6.19
C SER A 22 -13.49 2.11 -4.85
N PHE A 23 -13.15 3.39 -4.78
CA PHE A 23 -13.52 4.28 -3.68
C PHE A 23 -13.92 5.63 -4.27
N ASN A 24 -15.10 6.14 -3.89
CA ASN A 24 -15.64 7.40 -4.41
C ASN A 24 -15.58 7.53 -5.94
N GLY A 25 -15.85 6.43 -6.66
CA GLY A 25 -15.83 6.38 -8.12
C GLY A 25 -14.43 6.28 -8.76
N LYS A 26 -13.34 6.40 -7.99
CA LYS A 26 -11.98 6.12 -8.46
C LYS A 26 -11.70 4.62 -8.40
N LYS A 27 -11.30 4.02 -9.52
CA LYS A 27 -10.91 2.60 -9.58
C LYS A 27 -9.45 2.42 -9.16
N ILE A 28 -9.19 1.33 -8.46
CA ILE A 28 -7.83 0.88 -8.13
C ILE A 28 -7.52 -0.30 -9.04
N ASN A 29 -6.63 -0.13 -10.03
CA ASN A 29 -6.34 -1.16 -11.02
C ASN A 29 -4.86 -1.55 -11.10
N ASP A 30 -3.98 -0.79 -10.46
CA ASP A 30 -2.53 -0.95 -10.54
C ASP A 30 -1.87 -0.43 -9.24
N SER A 31 -0.55 -0.60 -9.14
CA SER A 31 0.20 -0.14 -7.97
C SER A 31 0.26 1.38 -7.83
N VAL A 32 0.14 2.13 -8.93
CA VAL A 32 0.16 3.61 -8.93
C VAL A 32 -1.12 4.12 -8.29
N ALA A 33 -2.28 3.67 -8.77
CA ALA A 33 -3.58 4.01 -8.20
C ALA A 33 -3.69 3.57 -6.73
N MET A 34 -3.12 2.41 -6.38
CA MET A 34 -3.08 1.96 -4.98
C MET A 34 -2.19 2.86 -4.09
N ALA A 35 -1.01 3.25 -4.57
CA ALA A 35 -0.12 4.15 -3.84
C ALA A 35 -0.75 5.54 -3.64
N ASP A 36 -1.39 6.08 -4.68
CA ASP A 36 -2.15 7.34 -4.62
C ASP A 36 -3.33 7.22 -3.65
N TYR A 37 -4.04 6.10 -3.66
CA TYR A 37 -5.13 5.84 -2.72
C TYR A 37 -4.66 5.83 -1.26
N PHE A 38 -3.51 5.19 -0.96
CA PHE A 38 -2.93 5.24 0.37
C PHE A 38 -2.51 6.65 0.78
N LEU A 39 -1.98 7.45 -0.16
CA LEU A 39 -1.62 8.83 0.11
C LEU A 39 -2.85 9.69 0.41
N ASP A 40 -3.87 9.61 -0.44
CA ASP A 40 -5.08 10.43 -0.35
C ASP A 40 -5.94 10.05 0.85
N GLU A 41 -6.24 8.76 1.05
CA GLU A 41 -7.23 8.30 2.03
C GLU A 41 -6.62 7.83 3.34
N ALA A 42 -5.50 7.11 3.27
CA ALA A 42 -4.82 6.62 4.48
C ALA A 42 -3.80 7.63 5.04
N LYS A 43 -3.47 8.71 4.30
CA LYS A 43 -2.39 9.65 4.63
C LYS A 43 -1.06 8.93 4.85
N VAL A 44 -0.77 7.91 4.03
CA VAL A 44 0.46 7.11 4.06
C VAL A 44 1.12 7.15 2.68
N ALA A 45 2.30 7.76 2.61
CA ALA A 45 3.11 7.72 1.39
C ALA A 45 3.76 6.35 1.20
N SER A 46 3.72 5.85 -0.03
CA SER A 46 4.30 4.56 -0.43
C SER A 46 4.84 4.66 -1.87
N VAL A 47 5.59 3.66 -2.34
CA VAL A 47 6.13 3.66 -3.70
C VAL A 47 5.46 2.55 -4.52
N PRO A 48 4.90 2.86 -5.71
CA PRO A 48 4.27 1.87 -6.56
C PRO A 48 5.28 0.83 -7.04
N GLY A 49 4.85 -0.42 -7.11
CA GLY A 49 5.64 -1.55 -7.62
C GLY A 49 5.97 -1.45 -9.10
N ALA A 50 5.17 -0.72 -9.89
CA ALA A 50 5.45 -0.41 -11.29
C ALA A 50 6.85 0.21 -11.49
N ALA A 51 7.30 1.05 -10.56
CA ALA A 51 8.65 1.64 -10.60
C ALA A 51 9.79 0.60 -10.47
N PHE A 52 9.46 -0.62 -10.03
CA PHE A 52 10.36 -1.76 -9.88
C PHE A 52 10.03 -2.92 -10.84
N GLY A 53 9.12 -2.72 -11.80
CA GLY A 53 8.68 -3.76 -12.74
C GLY A 53 7.76 -4.83 -12.13
N ALA A 54 7.13 -4.55 -10.99
CA ALA A 54 6.26 -5.49 -10.27
C ALA A 54 4.94 -4.81 -9.84
N ASP A 55 4.04 -4.62 -10.80
CA ASP A 55 2.87 -3.74 -10.65
C ASP A 55 1.78 -4.26 -9.68
N ASP A 56 1.84 -5.51 -9.26
CA ASP A 56 0.94 -6.05 -8.23
C ASP A 56 1.32 -5.66 -6.79
N PHE A 57 2.44 -4.97 -6.61
CA PHE A 57 3.08 -4.76 -5.32
C PHE A 57 3.22 -3.27 -4.99
N VAL A 58 3.34 -2.96 -3.70
CA VAL A 58 3.60 -1.59 -3.22
C VAL A 58 4.68 -1.65 -2.14
N ARG A 59 5.66 -0.73 -2.19
CA ARG A 59 6.80 -0.71 -1.27
C ARG A 59 6.57 0.27 -0.13
N PHE A 60 6.81 -0.21 1.09
CA PHE A 60 6.84 0.62 2.30
C PHE A 60 8.21 0.55 2.96
N SER A 61 8.66 1.70 3.51
CA SER A 61 9.82 1.75 4.40
C SER A 61 9.36 1.60 5.84
N PHE A 62 10.09 0.81 6.62
CA PHE A 62 9.92 0.73 8.07
C PHE A 62 11.10 1.34 8.84
N ALA A 63 11.93 2.15 8.17
CA ALA A 63 13.00 2.94 8.80
C ALA A 63 12.43 4.18 9.51
N THR A 64 11.52 3.96 10.46
CA THR A 64 10.85 4.98 11.27
C THR A 64 10.43 4.37 12.61
N SER A 65 9.76 5.14 13.48
CA SER A 65 9.36 4.67 14.81
C SER A 65 8.21 3.65 14.76
N MET A 66 8.11 2.80 15.78
CA MET A 66 7.05 1.81 15.88
C MET A 66 5.65 2.42 16.01
N GLU A 67 5.57 3.61 16.60
CA GLU A 67 4.33 4.39 16.73
C GLU A 67 3.80 4.80 15.35
N VAL A 68 4.67 5.39 14.52
CA VAL A 68 4.34 5.79 13.14
C VAL A 68 3.93 4.57 12.31
N ILE A 69 4.65 3.45 12.44
CA ILE A 69 4.33 2.21 11.73
C ILE A 69 2.94 1.70 12.14
N LYS A 70 2.66 1.59 13.45
CA LYS A 70 1.37 1.09 13.95
C LYS A 70 0.22 1.97 13.48
N GLU A 71 0.37 3.28 13.56
CA GLU A 71 -0.64 4.23 13.11
C GLU A 71 -0.89 4.12 11.59
N GLY A 72 0.18 4.08 10.78
CA GLY A 72 0.07 3.90 9.33
C GLY A 72 -0.66 2.61 8.96
N MET A 73 -0.36 1.50 9.63
CA MET A 73 -1.03 0.22 9.40
C MET A 73 -2.52 0.25 9.76
N ILE A 74 -2.90 0.94 10.84
CA ILE A 74 -4.32 1.12 11.22
C ILE A 74 -5.06 1.89 10.13
N ARG A 75 -4.47 2.98 9.62
CA ARG A 75 -5.06 3.81 8.55
C ARG A 75 -5.20 3.04 7.24
N ILE A 76 -4.16 2.31 6.82
CA ILE A 76 -4.20 1.44 5.63
C ILE A 76 -5.31 0.40 5.76
N LYS A 77 -5.40 -0.28 6.92
CA LYS A 77 -6.45 -1.29 7.16
C LYS A 77 -7.85 -0.69 7.01
N LYS A 78 -8.08 0.50 7.55
CA LYS A 78 -9.35 1.21 7.44
C LYS A 78 -9.68 1.59 6.00
N ALA A 79 -8.70 2.13 5.25
CA ALA A 79 -8.88 2.48 3.84
C ALA A 79 -9.24 1.25 3.00
N LEU A 80 -8.47 0.17 3.11
CA LEU A 80 -8.72 -1.06 2.36
C LEU A 80 -10.11 -1.69 2.64
N ALA A 81 -10.64 -1.53 3.85
CA ALA A 81 -11.98 -1.99 4.21
C ALA A 81 -13.10 -1.14 3.60
N ALA A 82 -12.80 0.08 3.15
CA ALA A 82 -13.75 1.00 2.53
C ALA A 82 -13.86 0.84 0.99
N LEU A 83 -12.98 0.04 0.38
CA LEU A 83 -13.04 -0.27 -1.05
C LEU A 83 -14.22 -1.20 -1.36
N SER A 84 -15.02 -0.83 -2.38
CA SER A 84 -16.16 -1.60 -2.91
C SER A 84 -15.87 -2.20 -4.27
#